data_AF-A0A1L6IAH2-F1
#
_entry.id   AF-A0A1L6IAH2-F1
#
_cell.length_a   1.000
_cell.length_b   1.000
_cell.length_c   1.000
_cell.angle_alpha   90.00
_cell.angle_beta   90.00
_cell.angle_gamma   90.00
#
_symmetry.space_group_name_H-M   'P 1'
#
loop_
_entity.id
_entity.type
_entity.pdbx_description
1 polymer ?
#
loop_
_entity_poly.entity_id
_entity_poly.type
_entity_poly.pdbx_seq_one_letter_code
_entity_poly.pdbx_strand_id
1 'polypeptide(L)'
;MKVLLMPTLKETGFIPLGAQWVGNGFGAVFGPAIGDAVRLDFVDGRVEVAIVGSRFFNNSARPPVVQSGQAAIVDSTGSFVRLNNDGTMTFGRAGADQHGIEVDRAAGDADHWSYRWHRGDVSSPQIELDVRSRRGPVRRAAKPR
;
A
#
# COMPACT_ATOMS: atom_id res chain seq x y z
N MET A 1 7.62 -5.66 22.73
CA MET A 1 7.62 -4.19 22.94
C MET A 1 6.97 -3.86 24.27
N LYS A 2 7.03 -2.61 24.73
CA LYS A 2 6.27 -2.13 25.90
C LYS A 2 5.20 -1.13 25.46
N VAL A 3 4.10 -1.05 26.20
CA VAL A 3 2.95 -0.20 25.90
C VAL A 3 2.48 0.50 27.19
N LEU A 4 1.88 1.69 27.07
CA LEU A 4 1.20 2.37 28.18
C LEU A 4 -0.29 1.99 28.16
N LEU A 5 -0.80 1.47 29.28
CA LEU A 5 -2.21 1.13 29.43
C LEU A 5 -3.04 2.40 29.65
N MET A 6 -4.08 2.59 28.84
CA MET A 6 -5.04 3.69 29.03
C MET A 6 -6.22 3.24 29.91
N PRO A 7 -6.74 4.10 30.82
CA PRO A 7 -6.34 5.49 31.06
C PRO A 7 -5.24 5.66 32.12
N THR A 8 -4.76 4.57 32.73
CA THR A 8 -3.89 4.63 33.92
C THR A 8 -2.45 5.06 33.65
N LEU A 9 -2.04 5.09 32.38
CA LEU A 9 -0.67 5.36 31.91
C LEU A 9 0.39 4.43 32.53
N LYS A 10 -0.03 3.25 33.01
CA LYS A 10 0.90 2.25 33.53
C LYS A 10 1.62 1.54 32.39
N GLU A 11 2.94 1.46 32.46
CA GLU A 11 3.74 0.71 31.50
C GLU A 11 3.58 -0.79 31.70
N THR A 12 3.46 -1.54 30.60
CA THR A 12 3.50 -3.00 30.61
C THR A 12 4.94 -3.51 30.75
N GLY A 13 5.08 -4.79 31.09
CA GLY A 13 6.30 -5.54 30.77
C GLY A 13 6.54 -5.64 29.26
N PHE A 14 7.61 -6.35 28.88
CA PHE A 14 7.82 -6.70 27.48
C PHE A 14 6.78 -7.73 27.04
N ILE A 15 5.98 -7.35 26.05
CA ILE A 15 4.92 -8.18 25.49
C ILE A 15 5.16 -8.43 23.99
N PRO A 16 4.75 -9.59 23.46
CA PRO A 16 4.90 -9.92 22.05
C PRO A 16 4.00 -9.06 21.16
N LEU A 17 4.48 -8.82 19.94
CA LEU A 17 3.69 -8.23 18.87
C LEU A 17 3.05 -9.35 18.06
N GLY A 18 1.73 -9.37 17.97
CA GLY A 18 1.01 -10.24 17.07
C GLY A 18 1.24 -9.85 15.62
N ALA A 19 1.36 -10.84 14.75
CA ALA A 19 1.39 -10.66 13.31
C ALA A 19 0.50 -11.72 12.66
N GLN A 20 -0.34 -11.32 11.71
CA GLN A 20 -1.38 -12.19 11.14
C GLN A 20 -0.81 -13.32 10.26
N TRP A 21 0.26 -13.03 9.52
CA TRP A 21 0.87 -13.97 8.59
C TRP A 21 2.37 -13.98 8.83
N VAL A 22 2.84 -14.82 9.75
CA VAL A 22 4.27 -15.02 10.02
C VAL A 22 4.57 -16.49 10.22
N GLY A 23 5.74 -16.92 9.77
CA GLY A 23 6.29 -18.25 9.98
C GLY A 23 7.81 -18.24 9.80
N ASN A 24 8.41 -19.43 9.67
CA ASN A 24 9.87 -19.56 9.59
C ASN A 24 10.43 -18.97 8.28
N GLY A 25 10.77 -17.68 8.29
CA GLY A 25 11.36 -16.97 7.15
C GLY A 25 10.35 -16.32 6.19
N PHE A 26 9.06 -16.30 6.51
CA PHE A 26 8.05 -15.65 5.68
C PHE A 26 7.04 -14.85 6.51
N GLY A 27 6.46 -13.81 5.91
CA GLY A 27 5.33 -13.10 6.49
C GLY A 27 5.17 -11.65 6.04
N ALA A 28 4.13 -11.01 6.57
CA ALA A 28 3.91 -9.58 6.47
C ALA A 28 3.95 -8.98 7.88
N VAL A 29 4.95 -8.12 8.14
CA VAL A 29 5.18 -7.52 9.46
C VAL A 29 5.12 -6.01 9.33
N PHE A 30 4.18 -5.40 10.05
CA PHE A 30 4.00 -3.95 10.09
C PHE A 30 4.29 -3.45 11.50
N GLY A 31 5.51 -2.94 11.69
CA GLY A 31 5.96 -2.45 12.99
C GLY A 31 5.17 -1.22 13.45
N PRO A 32 4.65 -1.19 14.69
CA PRO A 32 4.15 0.05 15.29
C PRO A 32 5.29 1.03 15.58
N ALA A 33 4.99 2.32 15.45
CA ALA A 33 5.80 3.42 15.90
C ALA A 33 5.43 3.84 17.33
N ILE A 34 6.33 4.55 18.00
CA ILE A 34 6.03 5.17 19.30
C ILE A 34 4.89 6.17 19.11
N GLY A 35 3.88 6.09 19.98
CA GLY A 35 2.68 6.92 19.92
C GLY A 35 1.49 6.28 19.20
N ASP A 36 1.67 5.11 18.59
CA ASP A 36 0.54 4.38 18.01
C ASP A 36 -0.42 3.84 19.09
N ALA A 37 -1.71 3.96 18.80
CA ALA A 37 -2.75 3.30 19.57
C ALA A 37 -2.84 1.82 19.14
N VAL A 38 -2.74 0.93 20.12
CA VAL A 38 -2.81 -0.52 19.91
C VAL A 38 -3.87 -1.17 20.79
N ARG A 39 -4.46 -2.26 20.29
CA ARG A 39 -5.26 -3.19 21.06
C ARG A 39 -4.34 -4.17 21.77
N LEU A 40 -4.59 -4.39 23.06
CA LEU A 40 -4.01 -5.50 23.80
C LEU A 40 -5.07 -6.60 23.96
N ASP A 41 -4.67 -7.82 23.66
CA ASP A 41 -5.46 -9.02 23.94
C ASP A 41 -4.82 -9.73 25.15
N PHE A 42 -5.62 -9.92 26.19
CA PHE A 42 -5.20 -10.59 27.42
C PHE A 42 -5.56 -12.07 27.36
N VAL A 43 -4.55 -12.93 27.47
CA VAL A 43 -4.74 -14.38 27.47
C VAL A 43 -5.32 -14.80 28.81
N ASP A 44 -6.42 -15.57 28.76
CA ASP A 44 -7.15 -16.05 29.94
C ASP A 44 -7.57 -14.95 30.94
N GLY A 45 -7.76 -13.72 30.44
CA GLY A 45 -8.10 -12.56 31.28
C GLY A 45 -6.98 -12.09 32.21
N ARG A 46 -5.76 -12.61 32.05
CA ARG A 46 -4.59 -12.24 32.87
C ARG A 46 -3.86 -11.06 32.25
N VAL A 47 -3.73 -9.96 33.01
CA VAL A 47 -3.05 -8.74 32.54
C VAL A 47 -1.55 -8.98 32.33
N GLU A 48 -1.01 -9.99 33.00
CA GLU A 48 0.40 -10.39 32.93
C GLU A 48 0.74 -11.06 31.58
N VAL A 49 -0.26 -11.58 30.87
CA VAL A 49 -0.08 -12.31 29.60
C VAL A 49 -0.82 -11.56 28.49
N ALA A 50 -0.28 -10.40 28.12
CA ALA A 50 -0.83 -9.56 27.06
C ALA A 50 -0.09 -9.77 25.74
N ILE A 51 -0.82 -9.64 24.64
CA ILE A 51 -0.31 -9.66 23.27
C ILE A 51 -0.82 -8.40 22.57
N VAL A 52 0.04 -7.71 21.81
CA VAL A 52 -0.40 -6.61 20.95
C VAL A 52 -1.10 -7.20 19.73
N GLY A 53 -2.41 -7.00 19.59
CA GLY A 53 -3.23 -7.62 18.55
C GLY A 53 -3.33 -6.82 17.25
N SER A 54 -3.81 -5.58 17.33
CA SER A 54 -4.02 -4.70 16.18
C SER A 54 -3.69 -3.25 16.50
N ARG A 55 -3.47 -2.44 15.46
CA ARG A 55 -3.41 -0.97 15.57
C ARG A 55 -4.78 -0.37 15.27
N PHE A 56 -5.06 0.79 15.85
CA PHE A 56 -6.23 1.58 15.52
C PHE A 56 -5.84 2.91 14.89
N PHE A 57 -6.59 3.31 13.87
CA PHE A 57 -6.47 4.64 13.29
C PHE A 57 -7.06 5.68 14.25
N ASN A 58 -6.53 6.90 14.17
CA ASN A 58 -7.05 8.05 14.89
C ASN A 58 -6.90 9.31 14.03
N ASN A 59 -7.24 10.48 14.58
CA ASN A 59 -7.21 11.73 13.82
C ASN A 59 -5.82 12.11 13.30
N SER A 60 -4.77 11.67 13.99
CA SER A 60 -3.36 11.89 13.63
C SER A 60 -2.80 10.74 12.77
N ALA A 61 -3.14 9.49 13.10
CA ALA A 61 -2.73 8.28 12.38
C ALA A 61 -3.87 7.79 11.47
N ARG A 62 -4.01 8.43 10.30
CA ARG A 62 -5.06 8.09 9.32
C ARG A 62 -4.64 6.91 8.45
N PRO A 63 -5.58 6.02 8.08
CA PRO A 63 -5.29 4.95 7.14
C PRO A 63 -4.98 5.52 5.74
N PRO A 64 -4.27 4.76 4.88
CA PRO A 64 -4.23 5.04 3.45
C PRO A 64 -5.65 5.15 2.88
N VAL A 65 -5.88 6.17 2.05
CA VAL A 65 -7.18 6.36 1.39
C VAL A 65 -7.33 5.35 0.27
N VAL A 66 -8.35 4.49 0.37
CA VAL A 66 -8.74 3.50 -0.64
C VAL A 66 -10.22 3.63 -0.98
N GLN A 67 -10.56 3.50 -2.27
CA GLN A 67 -11.96 3.38 -2.69
C GLN A 67 -12.45 1.95 -2.40
N SER A 68 -13.77 1.76 -2.36
CA SER A 68 -14.36 0.41 -2.27
C SER A 68 -13.81 -0.48 -3.39
N GLY A 69 -13.37 -1.69 -3.03
CA GLY A 69 -12.76 -2.66 -3.94
C GLY A 69 -11.24 -2.52 -4.12
N GLN A 70 -10.63 -1.42 -3.65
CA GLN A 70 -9.18 -1.19 -3.76
C GLN A 70 -8.44 -1.63 -2.49
N ALA A 71 -7.15 -1.93 -2.64
CA ALA A 71 -6.25 -2.21 -1.53
C ALA A 71 -4.92 -1.48 -1.71
N ALA A 72 -4.30 -1.04 -0.61
CA ALA A 72 -2.99 -0.38 -0.65
C ALA A 72 -2.14 -0.76 0.56
N ILE A 73 -0.84 -0.93 0.33
CA ILE A 73 0.19 -0.98 1.36
C ILE A 73 1.03 0.28 1.17
N VAL A 74 1.20 1.07 2.24
CA VAL A 74 1.95 2.33 2.20
C VAL A 74 2.90 2.36 3.40
N ASP A 75 4.17 2.70 3.15
CA ASP A 75 5.17 2.87 4.20
C ASP A 75 5.19 4.30 4.77
N SER A 76 6.02 4.54 5.79
CA SER A 76 6.15 5.85 6.44
C SER A 76 6.77 6.94 5.55
N THR A 77 7.38 6.58 4.43
CA THR A 77 7.96 7.51 3.45
C THR A 77 6.97 7.92 2.35
N GLY A 78 5.79 7.29 2.33
CA GLY A 78 4.78 7.44 1.28
C GLY A 78 5.04 6.54 0.05
N SER A 79 5.94 5.57 0.16
CA SER A 79 6.09 4.54 -0.87
C SER A 79 4.96 3.52 -0.76
N PHE A 80 4.45 3.04 -1.89
CA PHE A 80 3.24 2.25 -1.90
C PHE A 80 3.21 1.15 -2.95
N VAL A 81 2.32 0.19 -2.71
CA VAL A 81 1.79 -0.78 -3.64
C VAL A 81 0.27 -0.73 -3.56
N ARG A 82 -0.42 -0.70 -4.70
CA ARG A 82 -1.89 -0.54 -4.77
C ARG A 82 -2.51 -1.43 -5.84
N LEU A 83 -3.67 -2.00 -5.50
CA LEU A 83 -4.55 -2.71 -6.41
C LEU A 83 -5.74 -1.81 -6.74
N ASN A 84 -5.98 -1.59 -8.03
CA ASN A 84 -6.99 -0.68 -8.53
C ASN A 84 -8.23 -1.45 -9.03
N ASN A 85 -9.35 -0.74 -9.14
CA ASN A 85 -10.62 -1.33 -9.58
C ASN A 85 -10.69 -1.60 -11.08
N ASP A 86 -9.75 -1.08 -11.86
CA ASP A 86 -9.62 -1.30 -13.30
C ASP A 86 -8.78 -2.55 -13.65
N GLY A 87 -8.37 -3.32 -12.64
CA GLY A 87 -7.53 -4.52 -12.81
C GLY A 87 -6.03 -4.24 -12.86
N THR A 88 -5.61 -2.98 -12.75
CA THR A 88 -4.19 -2.61 -12.72
C THR A 88 -3.61 -2.66 -11.30
N MET A 89 -2.29 -2.80 -11.22
CA MET A 89 -1.51 -2.64 -9.99
C MET A 89 -0.52 -1.50 -10.16
N THR A 90 -0.45 -0.59 -9.19
CA THR A 90 0.50 0.53 -9.19
C THR A 90 1.44 0.46 -7.99
N PHE A 91 2.68 0.87 -8.17
CA PHE A 91 3.68 1.01 -7.12
C PHE A 91 4.55 2.23 -7.38
N GLY A 92 5.06 2.84 -6.32
CA GLY A 92 5.87 4.05 -6.44
C GLY A 92 5.96 4.80 -5.12
N ARG A 93 6.28 6.08 -5.20
CA ARG A 93 6.31 6.99 -4.05
C ARG A 93 5.44 8.21 -4.34
N ALA A 94 4.67 8.64 -3.34
CA ALA A 94 3.87 9.86 -3.46
C ALA A 94 4.76 11.06 -3.88
N GLY A 95 4.36 11.77 -4.94
CA GLY A 95 5.09 12.92 -5.48
C GLY A 95 6.31 12.60 -6.36
N ALA A 96 6.50 11.32 -6.72
CA ALA A 96 7.48 10.89 -7.71
C ALA A 96 6.78 10.23 -8.91
N ASP A 97 7.53 9.96 -9.97
CA ASP A 97 7.06 9.13 -11.08
C ASP A 97 6.53 7.79 -10.54
N GLN A 98 5.27 7.49 -10.83
CA GLN A 98 4.63 6.24 -10.42
C GLN A 98 4.76 5.19 -11.53
N HIS A 99 4.84 3.92 -11.16
CA HIS A 99 4.94 2.81 -12.10
C HIS A 99 3.71 1.90 -11.98
N GLY A 100 3.13 1.53 -13.11
CA GLY A 100 2.00 0.60 -13.20
C GLY A 100 2.38 -0.67 -13.94
N ILE A 101 1.75 -1.78 -13.57
CA ILE A 101 1.75 -3.03 -14.34
C ILE A 101 0.30 -3.40 -14.62
N GLU A 102 0.02 -3.67 -15.89
CA GLU A 102 -1.24 -4.22 -16.40
C GLU A 102 -0.88 -5.51 -17.16
N VAL A 103 -1.58 -6.61 -16.87
CA VAL A 103 -1.41 -7.88 -17.60
C VAL A 103 -2.68 -8.17 -18.36
N ASP A 104 -2.70 -7.82 -19.63
CA ASP A 104 -3.78 -8.19 -20.55
C ASP A 104 -3.59 -9.65 -20.98
N ARG A 105 -4.63 -10.48 -20.80
CA ARG A 105 -4.72 -11.74 -21.57
C ARG A 105 -5.09 -11.34 -22.99
N ALA A 106 -4.12 -11.25 -23.89
CA ALA A 106 -4.41 -11.15 -25.31
C ALA A 106 -5.28 -12.35 -25.69
N ALA A 107 -6.49 -12.10 -26.20
CA ALA A 107 -7.34 -13.14 -26.75
C ALA A 107 -6.66 -13.67 -28.04
N GLY A 108 -5.78 -14.65 -27.91
CA GLY A 108 -5.18 -15.34 -29.05
C GLY A 108 -3.80 -15.94 -28.86
N ASP A 109 -2.95 -15.40 -27.98
CA ASP A 109 -1.57 -15.90 -27.79
C ASP A 109 -1.23 -16.00 -26.31
N ALA A 110 -1.12 -17.24 -25.81
CA ALA A 110 -0.85 -17.53 -24.41
C ALA A 110 0.61 -17.24 -23.97
N ASP A 111 1.48 -16.83 -24.90
CA ASP A 111 2.93 -16.76 -24.70
C ASP A 111 3.51 -15.33 -24.71
N HIS A 112 2.66 -14.29 -24.76
CA HIS A 112 3.14 -12.91 -24.81
C HIS A 112 2.64 -12.09 -23.61
N TRP A 113 3.56 -11.75 -22.70
CA TRP A 113 3.36 -10.78 -21.62
C TRP A 113 3.82 -9.40 -22.11
N SER A 114 2.92 -8.42 -22.16
CA SER A 114 3.30 -7.03 -22.43
C SER A 114 3.31 -6.23 -21.13
N TYR A 115 4.45 -5.63 -20.78
CA TYR A 115 4.51 -4.60 -19.75
C TYR A 115 4.28 -3.24 -20.40
N ARG A 116 3.40 -2.43 -19.82
CA ARG A 116 3.19 -1.03 -20.25
C ARG A 116 3.67 -0.10 -19.14
N TRP A 117 4.76 0.61 -19.41
CA TRP A 117 5.25 1.66 -18.51
C TRP A 117 4.36 2.89 -18.63
N HIS A 118 3.57 3.17 -17.60
CA HIS A 118 2.92 4.46 -17.45
C HIS A 118 3.91 5.42 -16.78
N ARG A 119 4.26 6.51 -17.45
CA ARG A 119 4.95 7.65 -16.85
C ARG A 119 3.88 8.73 -16.68
N GLY A 120 3.34 8.86 -15.48
CA GLY A 120 2.25 9.79 -15.17
C GLY A 120 2.01 9.89 -13.67
N ASP A 121 1.72 11.10 -13.23
CA ASP A 121 1.40 11.42 -11.84
C ASP A 121 -0.05 10.98 -11.58
N VAL A 122 -0.26 9.76 -11.05
CA VAL A 122 -1.60 9.28 -10.73
C VAL A 122 -1.94 9.79 -9.34
N SER A 123 -2.42 11.04 -9.25
CA SER A 123 -2.90 11.63 -8.00
C SER A 123 -4.15 10.88 -7.54
N SER A 124 -4.04 10.15 -6.43
CA SER A 124 -5.22 9.67 -5.70
C SER A 124 -6.06 10.84 -5.18
N PRO A 125 -7.34 10.60 -4.85
CA PRO A 125 -8.50 10.96 -5.64
C PRO A 125 -8.84 12.46 -5.54
N GLN A 126 -8.10 13.32 -6.21
CA GLN A 126 -8.63 14.63 -6.63
C GLN A 126 -8.00 14.97 -7.98
N ILE A 127 -8.84 15.40 -8.91
CA ILE A 127 -8.50 16.00 -10.21
C ILE A 127 -8.32 14.99 -11.33
N GLU A 128 -9.40 14.82 -12.08
CA GLU A 128 -9.44 14.29 -13.44
C GLU A 128 -8.76 15.30 -14.38
N LEU A 129 -7.67 14.89 -15.04
CA LEU A 129 -7.12 15.59 -16.19
C LEU A 129 -7.19 14.62 -17.38
N ASP A 130 -8.21 14.80 -18.23
CA ASP A 130 -8.34 14.12 -19.52
C ASP A 130 -7.19 14.58 -20.44
N VAL A 131 -6.06 13.84 -20.42
CA VAL A 131 -5.00 14.04 -21.40
C VAL A 131 -5.29 13.15 -22.61
N ARG A 132 -6.19 13.63 -23.48
CA ARG A 132 -6.31 13.08 -24.84
C ARG A 132 -5.02 13.36 -25.60
N SER A 133 -4.16 12.37 -25.68
CA SER A 133 -3.02 12.33 -26.60
C SER A 133 -3.53 12.38 -28.05
N ARG A 134 -3.58 13.58 -28.65
CA ARG A 134 -3.68 13.72 -30.10
C ARG A 134 -2.34 13.30 -30.71
N ARG A 135 -2.22 12.05 -31.16
CA ARG A 135 -1.18 11.67 -32.11
C ARG A 135 -1.47 12.36 -33.45
N GLY A 136 -0.76 13.44 -33.76
CA GLY A 136 -0.67 13.99 -35.11
C GLY A 136 0.13 13.05 -36.04
N PRO A 137 -0.08 13.10 -37.35
CA PRO A 137 0.52 12.15 -38.29
C PRO A 137 2.04 12.34 -38.40
N VAL A 138 2.77 11.22 -38.34
CA VAL A 138 4.23 11.16 -38.52
C VAL A 138 4.57 11.46 -39.98
N ARG A 139 5.26 12.57 -40.24
CA ARG A 139 5.83 12.86 -41.57
C ARG A 139 7.04 11.94 -41.81
N ARG A 140 6.98 11.10 -42.85
CA ARG A 140 8.14 10.37 -43.37
C ARG A 140 9.07 11.34 -44.12
N ALA A 141 10.34 11.40 -43.73
CA ALA A 141 11.37 12.11 -44.48
C ALA A 141 11.73 11.35 -45.77
N ALA A 142 11.80 12.06 -46.89
CA ALA A 142 12.21 11.52 -48.18
C ALA A 142 13.73 11.26 -48.22
N LYS A 143 14.14 10.15 -48.84
CA LYS A 143 15.56 9.80 -49.05
C LYS A 143 16.17 10.69 -50.15
N PRO A 144 17.38 11.24 -49.97
CA PRO A 144 18.05 12.01 -51.01
C PRO A 144 18.54 11.11 -52.16
N ARG A 145 18.56 11.68 -53.37
CA ARG A 145 18.98 11.06 -54.63
C ARG A 145 20.49 10.94 -54.75
#